data_AF-A0A6N9NKB2-F1
#
_entry.id   AF-A0A6N9NKB2-F1
#
_cell.length_a   1.000
_cell.length_b   1.000
_cell.length_c   1.000
_cell.angle_alpha   90.00
_cell.angle_beta   90.00
_cell.angle_gamma   90.00
#
_symmetry.space_group_name_H-M   'P 1'
#
loop_
_entity.id
_entity.type
_entity.pdbx_description
1 polymer ?
#
loop_
_entity_poly.entity_id
_entity_poly.type
_entity_poly.pdbx_seq_one_letter_code
_entity_poly.pdbx_strand_id
1 'polypeptide(L)'
;MQTNVQSGTWRITKFIDSDSDETHEFNGYQFTFKSSGVLNANDGVNNIDGVWNITSSNSDDDSSKDLDFNIYFNSSNQFEEINDDWDIISNSDVKIELIDISGGNGGTDYLTFEKN
;
A
#
# COMPACT_ATOMS: atom_id res chain seq x y z
N MET A 1 4.58 -13.81 -1.55
CA MET A 1 4.36 -12.37 -1.35
C MET A 1 3.73 -12.06 0.00
N GLN A 2 2.51 -12.56 0.27
CA GLN A 2 1.77 -12.22 1.50
C GLN A 2 2.55 -12.47 2.81
N THR A 3 3.29 -13.58 2.91
CA THR A 3 4.14 -13.91 4.05
C THR A 3 5.30 -12.94 4.27
N ASN A 4 5.83 -12.33 3.20
CA ASN A 4 6.88 -11.32 3.28
C ASN A 4 6.33 -9.99 3.82
N VAL A 5 5.20 -9.54 3.25
CA VAL A 5 4.50 -8.32 3.66
C VAL A 5 4.10 -8.38 5.14
N GLN A 6 3.69 -9.56 5.61
CA GLN A 6 3.34 -9.83 7.02
C GLN A 6 4.53 -9.90 7.98
N SER A 7 5.76 -9.95 7.47
CA SER A 7 6.95 -10.05 8.30
C SER A 7 7.46 -8.66 8.66
N GLY A 8 7.41 -8.29 9.94
CA GLY A 8 7.97 -7.04 10.45
C GLY A 8 7.04 -5.83 10.32
N THR A 9 7.61 -4.64 10.49
CA THR A 9 6.92 -3.36 10.30
C THR A 9 7.52 -2.61 9.12
N TRP A 10 6.69 -1.79 8.49
CA TRP A 10 7.02 -1.04 7.30
C TRP A 10 6.83 0.46 7.56
N ARG A 11 7.41 1.28 6.70
CA ARG A 11 7.19 2.73 6.65
C ARG A 11 6.96 3.15 5.20
N ILE A 12 6.11 4.15 4.98
CA ILE A 12 5.97 4.76 3.66
C ILE A 12 7.18 5.64 3.42
N THR A 13 7.89 5.41 2.32
CA THR A 13 9.07 6.20 1.91
C THR A 13 8.86 6.96 0.62
N LYS A 14 7.73 6.73 -0.05
CA LYS A 14 7.26 7.51 -1.20
C LYS A 14 5.74 7.40 -1.27
N PHE A 15 5.07 8.54 -1.34
CA PHE A 15 3.69 8.66 -1.78
C PHE A 15 3.58 9.86 -2.72
N ILE A 16 3.31 9.58 -4.00
CA ILE A 16 3.04 10.59 -5.02
C ILE A 16 1.59 10.41 -5.43
N ASP A 17 0.77 11.44 -5.26
CA ASP A 17 -0.60 11.53 -5.78
C ASP A 17 -0.62 12.54 -6.92
N SER A 18 -0.81 12.07 -8.16
CA SER A 18 -1.02 12.94 -9.32
C SER A 18 0.04 14.05 -9.46
N ASP A 19 1.32 13.65 -9.42
CA ASP A 19 2.52 14.53 -9.42
C ASP A 19 2.78 15.35 -8.12
N SER A 20 1.93 15.23 -7.10
CA SER A 20 2.12 15.83 -5.76
C SER A 20 2.86 14.87 -4.81
N ASP A 21 3.97 15.30 -4.21
CA ASP A 21 4.66 14.49 -3.20
C ASP A 21 4.07 14.73 -1.80
N GLU A 22 3.30 13.75 -1.34
CA GLU A 22 2.60 13.76 -0.06
C GLU A 22 3.20 12.78 0.95
N THR A 23 4.40 12.26 0.67
CA THR A 23 5.12 11.31 1.55
C THR A 23 5.20 11.78 3.00
N HIS A 24 5.28 13.10 3.20
CA HIS A 24 5.44 13.72 4.51
C HIS A 24 4.23 13.53 5.45
N GLU A 25 3.03 13.28 4.92
CA GLU A 25 1.79 13.04 5.70
C GLU A 25 1.83 11.73 6.50
N PHE A 26 2.73 10.82 6.11
CA PHE A 26 2.90 9.50 6.74
C PHE A 26 4.15 9.40 7.63
N ASN A 27 4.88 10.50 7.81
CA ASN A 27 6.08 10.52 8.65
C ASN A 27 5.75 10.10 10.10
N GLY A 28 6.53 9.15 10.61
CA GLY A 28 6.39 8.64 11.98
C GLY A 28 5.46 7.43 12.11
N TYR A 29 4.64 7.12 11.10
CA TYR A 29 3.81 5.92 11.12
C TYR A 29 4.61 4.66 10.78
N GLN A 30 4.33 3.61 11.55
CA GLN A 30 4.73 2.24 11.27
C GLN A 30 3.51 1.42 10.84
N PHE A 31 3.66 0.70 9.73
CA PHE A 31 2.62 -0.11 9.13
C PHE A 31 2.85 -1.60 9.43
N THR A 32 1.81 -2.29 9.88
CA THR A 32 1.84 -3.73 10.16
C THR A 32 0.71 -4.42 9.40
N PHE A 33 1.08 -5.29 8.46
CA PHE A 33 0.15 -6.09 7.68
C PHE A 33 -0.13 -7.41 8.41
N LYS A 34 -1.27 -7.53 9.09
CA LYS A 34 -1.61 -8.71 9.89
C LYS A 34 -2.20 -9.83 9.02
N SER A 35 -1.99 -11.08 9.41
CA SER A 35 -2.56 -12.26 8.73
C SER A 35 -4.08 -12.34 8.77
N SER A 36 -4.73 -11.56 9.64
CA SER A 36 -6.19 -11.39 9.69
C SER A 36 -6.74 -10.49 8.58
N GLY A 37 -5.89 -9.92 7.72
CA GLY A 37 -6.28 -8.92 6.72
C GLY A 37 -6.38 -7.49 7.28
N VAL A 38 -5.96 -7.26 8.53
CA VAL A 38 -5.93 -5.91 9.12
C VAL A 38 -4.59 -5.24 8.79
N LEU A 39 -4.64 -4.03 8.25
CA LEU A 39 -3.48 -3.15 8.09
C LEU A 39 -3.51 -2.13 9.21
N ASN A 40 -2.52 -2.16 10.09
CA ASN A 40 -2.44 -1.25 11.21
C ASN A 40 -1.38 -0.18 10.94
N ALA A 41 -1.74 1.09 11.06
CA ALA A 41 -0.82 2.22 11.05
C ALA A 41 -0.74 2.83 12.46
N ASN A 42 0.48 2.96 12.99
CA ASN A 42 0.72 3.42 14.35
C ASN A 42 1.93 4.37 14.43
N ASP A 43 1.77 5.55 15.01
CA ASP A 43 2.84 6.55 15.21
C ASP A 43 3.32 6.64 16.68
N GLY A 44 2.88 5.69 17.53
CA GLY A 44 3.10 5.65 18.98
C GLY A 44 2.01 6.33 19.80
N VAL A 45 1.13 7.12 19.19
CA VAL A 45 0.01 7.82 19.85
C VAL A 45 -1.32 7.42 19.21
N ASN A 46 -1.41 7.57 17.89
CA ASN A 46 -2.56 7.24 17.06
C ASN A 46 -2.44 5.81 16.54
N ASN A 47 -3.60 5.16 16.42
CA ASN A 47 -3.72 3.82 15.89
C ASN A 47 -4.88 3.77 14.90
N ILE A 48 -4.57 3.63 13.63
CA ILE A 48 -5.55 3.56 12.55
C ILE A 48 -5.54 2.12 12.01
N ASP A 49 -6.69 1.47 12.05
CA ASP A 49 -6.88 0.16 11.44
C ASP A 49 -7.59 0.31 10.09
N GLY A 50 -6.99 -0.28 9.07
CA GLY A 50 -7.55 -0.53 7.76
C GLY A 50 -7.57 -2.03 7.45
N VAL A 51 -7.83 -2.32 6.19
CA VAL A 51 -7.88 -3.64 5.60
C VAL A 51 -6.86 -3.70 4.49
N TRP A 52 -6.24 -4.86 4.33
CA TRP A 52 -5.41 -5.16 3.17
C TRP A 52 -5.64 -6.59 2.72
N ASN A 53 -5.45 -6.82 1.43
CA ASN A 53 -5.32 -8.17 0.87
C ASN A 53 -4.56 -8.10 -0.46
N ILE A 54 -4.20 -9.27 -1.00
CA ILE A 54 -3.68 -9.38 -2.35
C ILE A 54 -4.66 -10.25 -3.13
N THR A 55 -5.21 -9.72 -4.20
CA THR A 55 -6.09 -10.45 -5.13
C THR A 55 -5.33 -10.84 -6.38
N SER A 56 -5.82 -11.86 -7.08
CA SER A 56 -5.41 -12.17 -8.44
C SER A 56 -6.59 -11.89 -9.37
N SER A 57 -6.42 -11.05 -10.37
CA SER A 57 -7.35 -10.98 -11.49
C SER A 57 -7.16 -12.27 -12.32
N ASN A 58 -8.22 -13.08 -12.45
CA ASN A 58 -8.14 -14.35 -13.19
C ASN A 58 -7.92 -14.07 -14.68
N SER A 59 -6.66 -13.97 -15.08
CA SER A 59 -6.22 -14.25 -16.43
C SER A 59 -5.48 -15.59 -16.37
N ASP A 60 -5.65 -16.48 -17.34
CA ASP A 60 -5.02 -17.82 -17.37
C ASP A 60 -3.48 -17.77 -17.57
N ASP A 61 -2.87 -16.63 -17.24
CA ASP A 61 -1.47 -16.25 -17.34
C ASP A 61 -0.98 -16.01 -15.90
N ASP A 62 -0.18 -16.94 -15.35
CA ASP A 62 0.35 -16.90 -13.97
C ASP A 62 1.40 -15.77 -13.72
N SER A 63 1.34 -14.64 -14.44
CA SER A 63 2.30 -13.55 -14.26
C SER A 63 1.98 -12.72 -13.01
N SER A 64 3.03 -12.14 -12.42
CA SER A 64 2.90 -11.18 -11.32
C SER A 64 2.20 -9.88 -11.71
N LYS A 65 1.78 -9.74 -12.97
CA LYS A 65 1.01 -8.59 -13.47
C LYS A 65 -0.48 -8.71 -13.17
N ASP A 66 -0.92 -9.86 -12.67
CA ASP A 66 -2.32 -10.13 -12.37
C ASP A 66 -2.63 -9.95 -10.88
N LEU A 67 -1.64 -9.54 -10.06
CA LEU A 67 -1.82 -9.36 -8.63
C LEU A 67 -2.09 -7.89 -8.28
N ASP A 68 -3.17 -7.65 -7.55
CA ASP A 68 -3.53 -6.33 -7.02
C ASP A 68 -3.25 -6.29 -5.51
N PHE A 69 -2.66 -5.19 -5.04
CA PHE A 69 -2.42 -4.93 -3.63
C PHE A 69 -3.49 -3.97 -3.10
N ASN A 70 -4.54 -4.53 -2.51
CA ASN A 70 -5.67 -3.75 -2.02
C ASN A 70 -5.37 -3.15 -0.65
N ILE A 71 -5.59 -1.84 -0.50
CA ILE A 71 -5.54 -1.10 0.77
C ILE A 71 -6.84 -0.35 0.95
N TYR A 72 -7.40 -0.41 2.16
CA TYR A 72 -8.57 0.38 2.50
C TYR A 72 -8.60 0.77 3.99
N PHE A 73 -8.67 2.07 4.27
CA PHE A 73 -8.90 2.66 5.58
C PHE A 73 -10.26 3.34 5.59
N ASN A 74 -11.08 3.01 6.61
CA ASN A 74 -12.34 3.70 6.86
C ASN A 74 -12.10 4.95 7.72
N SER A 75 -11.46 5.95 7.14
CA SER A 75 -11.08 7.22 7.77
C SER A 75 -11.26 8.38 6.81
N SER A 76 -11.39 9.60 7.34
CA SER A 76 -11.51 10.85 6.56
C SER A 76 -10.28 11.75 6.75
N ASN A 77 -9.11 11.14 6.83
CA ASN A 77 -7.81 11.80 7.01
C ASN A 77 -6.84 11.28 5.94
N GLN A 78 -5.53 11.54 6.07
CA GLN A 78 -4.53 11.20 5.05
C GLN A 78 -4.52 9.71 4.64
N PHE A 79 -5.05 8.80 5.46
CA PHE A 79 -5.11 7.38 5.11
C PHE A 79 -6.16 7.07 4.04
N GLU A 80 -7.12 7.97 3.80
CA GLU A 80 -8.06 7.86 2.68
C GLU A 80 -7.33 7.95 1.33
N GLU A 81 -6.27 8.76 1.24
CA GLU A 81 -5.51 9.02 0.00
C GLU A 81 -4.70 7.81 -0.48
N ILE A 82 -4.50 6.78 0.35
CA ILE A 82 -3.79 5.55 -0.05
C ILE A 82 -4.74 4.36 -0.27
N ASN A 83 -6.05 4.60 -0.25
CA ASN A 83 -7.06 3.59 -0.52
C ASN A 83 -7.12 3.29 -2.01
N ASP A 84 -6.69 2.11 -2.41
CA ASP A 84 -6.74 1.69 -3.81
C ASP A 84 -6.58 0.17 -4.00
N ASP A 85 -6.84 -0.29 -5.23
CA ASP A 85 -6.48 -1.63 -5.74
C ASP A 85 -5.15 -1.60 -6.52
N TRP A 86 -4.09 -1.16 -5.84
CA TRP A 86 -2.78 -0.89 -6.43
C TRP A 86 -2.18 -2.02 -7.28
N ASP A 87 -1.64 -1.68 -8.44
CA ASP A 87 -0.77 -2.56 -9.22
C ASP A 87 0.60 -2.71 -8.55
N ILE A 88 1.13 -3.93 -8.52
CA ILE A 88 2.46 -4.20 -7.93
C ILE A 88 3.56 -4.00 -8.98
N ILE A 89 4.37 -2.94 -8.83
CA ILE A 89 5.58 -2.75 -9.63
C ILE A 89 6.66 -3.76 -9.22
N SER A 90 6.93 -3.84 -7.91
CA SER A 90 7.97 -4.72 -7.37
C SER A 90 7.69 -5.08 -5.92
N ASN A 91 8.11 -6.28 -5.51
CA ASN A 91 8.08 -6.71 -4.11
C ASN A 91 9.32 -7.56 -3.79
N SER A 92 10.01 -7.17 -2.73
CA SER A 92 11.21 -7.83 -2.19
C SER A 92 11.11 -7.90 -0.67
N ASP A 93 12.05 -8.58 -0.02
CA ASP A 93 12.05 -8.76 1.44
C ASP A 93 12.07 -7.45 2.25
N VAL A 94 12.51 -6.34 1.62
CA VAL A 94 12.74 -5.05 2.26
C VAL A 94 12.01 -3.88 1.61
N LYS A 95 11.39 -4.07 0.44
CA LYS A 95 10.75 -2.99 -0.34
C LYS A 95 9.55 -3.48 -1.14
N ILE A 96 8.47 -2.72 -1.12
CA ILE A 96 7.25 -2.91 -1.92
C ILE A 96 7.00 -1.62 -2.69
N GLU A 97 6.88 -1.69 -4.00
CA GLU A 97 6.61 -0.57 -4.90
C GLU A 97 5.29 -0.81 -5.64
N LEU A 98 4.39 0.16 -5.55
CA LEU A 98 3.01 0.10 -6.02
C LEU A 98 2.73 1.29 -6.95
N ILE A 99 1.81 1.11 -7.89
CA ILE A 99 1.34 2.14 -8.82
C ILE A 99 -0.17 2.04 -9.00
N ASP A 100 -0.85 3.17 -9.13
CA ASP A 100 -2.18 3.22 -9.73
C ASP A 100 -2.13 4.10 -10.98
N ILE A 101 -2.77 3.64 -12.06
CA ILE A 101 -2.95 4.40 -13.29
C ILE A 101 -4.45 4.54 -13.53
N SER A 102 -5.04 5.53 -12.87
CA SER A 102 -6.42 5.89 -13.06
C SER A 102 -6.79 6.11 -14.55
N GLY A 103 -7.89 5.51 -14.98
CA GLY A 103 -8.35 5.60 -16.37
C GLY A 103 -8.79 7.02 -16.78
N GLY A 104 -8.59 7.40 -18.05
CA GLY A 104 -9.05 8.69 -18.60
C GLY A 104 -7.98 9.80 -18.56
N ASN A 105 -8.33 10.97 -18.02
CA ASN A 105 -7.41 12.10 -17.75
C ASN A 105 -6.87 12.08 -16.30
N GLY A 106 -6.99 10.93 -15.62
CA GLY A 106 -6.54 10.78 -14.24
C GLY A 106 -5.01 10.75 -14.15
N GLY A 107 -4.49 11.04 -12.95
CA GLY A 107 -3.07 11.04 -12.63
C GLY A 107 -2.49 9.62 -12.52
N THR A 108 -1.21 9.55 -12.19
CA THR A 108 -0.54 8.30 -11.85
C THR A 108 0.01 8.43 -10.46
N ASP A 109 -0.34 7.47 -9.61
CA ASP A 109 0.01 7.49 -8.21
C ASP A 109 1.09 6.45 -7.92
N TYR A 110 1.95 6.74 -6.95
CA TYR A 110 3.03 5.84 -6.56
C TYR A 110 3.10 5.72 -5.05
N LEU A 111 3.08 4.48 -4.56
CA LEU A 111 3.24 4.17 -3.15
C LEU A 111 4.42 3.23 -2.94
N THR A 112 5.30 3.54 -1.99
CA THR A 112 6.44 2.69 -1.64
C THR A 112 6.52 2.47 -0.14
N PHE A 113 6.56 1.19 0.24
CA PHE A 113 6.87 0.76 1.60
C PHE A 113 8.30 0.23 1.67
N GLU A 114 9.04 0.64 2.70
CA GLU A 114 10.30 0.01 3.09
C GLU A 114 10.19 -0.60 4.48
N LYS A 115 10.84 -1.75 4.68
CA LYS A 115 10.89 -2.44 5.97
C LYS A 115 11.77 -1.66 6.96
N ASN A 116 11.36 -1.59 8.23
CA ASN A 116 12.15 -1.01 9.32
C ASN A 116 13.30 -1.91 9.80
#